data_AF-A0A7G1H2G6-F1
#
_entry.id   AF-A0A7G1H2G6-F1
#
_cell.length_a   1.000
_cell.length_b   1.000
_cell.length_c   1.000
_cell.angle_alpha   90.00
_cell.angle_beta   90.00
_cell.angle_gamma   90.00
#
_symmetry.space_group_name_H-M   'P 1'
#
loop_
_entity.id
_entity.type
_entity.pdbx_description
1 polymer ?
#
loop_
_entity_poly.entity_id
_entity_poly.type
_entity_poly.pdbx_seq_one_letter_code
_entity_poly.pdbx_strand_id
1 'polypeptide(L)' 'MIEDEKNFRIDTCDACGSYIKTIEAGLMNELNPDISDLISLHLDIIAQDKGYRRNSPNPLGMKRILNT' A
#
# COMPACT_ATOMS: atom_id res chain seq x y z
N MET A 1 3.16 -9.03 6.68
CA MET A 1 4.24 -8.05 6.42
C MET A 1 4.88 -8.37 5.08
N ILE A 2 4.93 -7.39 4.18
CA ILE A 2 5.54 -7.50 2.84
C ILE A 2 6.50 -6.31 2.70
N GLU A 3 7.77 -6.57 2.41
CA GLU A 3 8.84 -5.57 2.23
C GLU A 3 9.32 -5.61 0.76
N ASP A 4 9.46 -4.44 0.13
CA ASP A 4 10.00 -4.32 -1.25
C ASP A 4 11.08 -3.22 -1.33
N GLU A 5 11.02 -2.20 -0.46
CA GLU A 5 12.10 -1.23 -0.22
C GLU A 5 12.17 -0.87 1.27
N LYS A 6 13.36 -0.56 1.82
CA LYS A 6 13.56 -0.27 3.26
C LYS A 6 12.59 0.78 3.85
N ASN A 7 12.00 1.61 3.00
CA ASN A 7 11.21 2.78 3.36
C ASN A 7 9.68 2.58 3.23
N PHE A 8 9.23 1.51 2.57
CA PHE A 8 7.83 1.22 2.29
C PHE A 8 7.50 -0.22 2.70
N ARG A 9 6.47 -0.38 3.53
CA ARG A 9 5.97 -1.71 3.91
C ARG A 9 4.46 -1.78 3.85
N ILE A 10 3.95 -3.00 3.79
CA ILE A 10 2.54 -3.29 4.03
C ILE A 10 2.36 -4.10 5.31
N ASP A 11 1.50 -3.56 6.18
CA ASP A 11 1.00 -4.23 7.37
C ASP A 11 -0.36 -4.86 7.05
N THR A 12 -0.48 -6.17 7.27
CA THR A 12 -1.66 -6.99 6.92
C THR A 12 -2.42 -7.38 8.17
N CYS A 13 -3.74 -7.51 8.06
CA CYS A 13 -4.60 -8.03 9.12
C CYS A 13 -5.39 -9.23 8.61
N ASP A 14 -5.10 -10.41 9.15
CA ASP A 14 -5.74 -11.66 8.74
C ASP A 14 -7.19 -11.75 9.23
N ALA A 15 -7.51 -11.11 10.35
CA ALA A 15 -8.86 -11.12 10.93
C ALA A 15 -9.88 -10.39 10.04
N CYS A 16 -9.50 -9.30 9.37
CA CYS A 16 -10.37 -8.55 8.47
C CYS A 16 -10.01 -8.68 6.99
N GLY A 17 -8.89 -9.34 6.66
CA GLY A 17 -8.42 -9.54 5.29
C GLY A 17 -8.05 -8.23 4.58
N SER A 18 -7.57 -7.23 5.31
CA SER A 18 -7.17 -5.94 4.75
C SER A 18 -5.71 -5.61 5.03
N TYR A 19 -5.23 -4.54 4.41
CA TYR A 19 -3.88 -4.06 4.63
C TYR A 19 -3.80 -2.52 4.69
N ILE A 20 -2.72 -2.02 5.27
CA ILE A 20 -2.35 -0.60 5.30
C ILE A 20 -0.89 -0.44 4.85
N LYS A 21 -0.63 0.62 4.11
CA LYS A 21 0.74 1.02 3.78
C LYS A 21 1.33 1.79 4.93
N THR A 22 2.57 1.47 5.26
CA THR A 22 3.35 2.20 6.24
C THR A 22 4.63 2.69 5.61
N ILE A 23 4.89 3.98 5.82
CA ILE A 23 6.01 4.71 5.23
C ILE A 23 6.85 5.22 6.39
N GLU A 24 8.17 5.13 6.27
CA GLU A 24 9.05 5.69 7.29
C GLU A 24 8.88 7.20 7.41
N ALA A 25 8.79 7.70 8.65
CA ALA A 25 8.53 9.11 8.92
C ALA A 25 9.61 10.05 8.34
N GLY A 26 10.84 9.56 8.14
CA GLY A 26 11.91 10.33 7.49
C GLY A 26 11.56 10.75 6.05
N LEU A 27 10.91 9.88 5.28
CA LEU A 27 10.51 10.18 3.89
C LEU A 27 9.31 11.11 3.81
N MET A 28 8.48 11.19 4.85
CA MET A 28 7.31 12.08 4.88
C MET A 28 7.68 13.57 4.88
N ASN A 29 8.93 13.91 5.21
CA ASN A 29 9.44 15.28 5.08
C ASN A 29 9.82 15.64 3.65
N GLU A 30 10.03 14.64 2.78
CA GLU A 30 10.52 14.82 1.41
C GLU A 30 9.45 14.54 0.36
N LEU A 31 8.49 13.65 0.66
CA LEU A 31 7.46 13.19 -0.27
C LEU A 31 6.06 13.46 0.27
N ASN A 32 5.22 14.03 -0.60
CA ASN A 32 3.77 14.14 -0.35
C ASN A 32 3.16 12.73 -0.14
N PRO A 33 2.20 12.57 0.80
CA PRO A 33 1.50 11.29 1.01
C PRO A 33 0.92 10.65 -0.26
N ASP A 34 0.34 11.44 -1.16
CA ASP A 34 -0.23 10.95 -2.42
C ASP A 34 0.86 10.43 -3.37
N ILE A 35 2.00 11.13 -3.42
CA ILE A 35 3.16 10.69 -4.21
C ILE A 35 3.75 9.41 -3.60
N SER A 36 3.87 9.36 -2.28
CA SER A 36 4.36 8.20 -1.55
C SER A 36 3.46 6.97 -1.74
N ASP A 37 2.15 7.18 -1.81
CA ASP A 37 1.19 6.12 -2.12
C ASP A 37 1.33 5.64 -3.56
N LEU A 38 1.55 6.54 -4.51
CA LEU A 38 1.68 6.22 -5.93
C LEU A 38 2.99 5.48 -6.26
N ILE A 39 4.12 5.87 -5.66
CA ILE A 39 5.40 5.18 -5.91
C ILE A 39 5.43 3.78 -5.29
N SER A 40 4.64 3.56 -4.22
CA SER A 40 4.47 2.26 -3.56
C SER A 40 3.32 1.43 -4.14
N LEU A 41 2.83 1.75 -5.34
CA LEU A 41 1.70 1.05 -5.98
C LEU A 41 1.97 -0.45 -6.21
N HIS A 42 3.22 -0.83 -6.43
CA HIS A 42 3.61 -2.23 -6.59
C HIS A 42 3.31 -3.07 -5.34
N LEU A 43 3.41 -2.49 -4.13
CA LEU A 43 3.06 -3.18 -2.89
C LEU A 43 1.56 -3.52 -2.83
N ASP A 44 0.70 -2.62 -3.33
CA ASP A 44 -0.73 -2.89 -3.42
C ASP A 44 -1.01 -4.11 -4.31
N ILE A 45 -0.27 -4.27 -5.42
CA ILE A 45 -0.39 -5.43 -6.31
C ILE A 45 -0.03 -6.72 -5.56
N ILE A 46 1.11 -6.74 -4.86
CA ILE A 46 1.56 -7.93 -4.12
C ILE A 46 0.58 -8.29 -2.99
N ALA A 47 0.05 -7.31 -2.26
CA ALA A 47 -0.90 -7.56 -1.19
C ALA A 47 -2.25 -8.07 -1.71
N GLN A 48 -2.73 -7.54 -2.84
CA GLN A 48 -3.99 -7.95 -3.47
C GLN A 48 -3.89 -9.32 -4.11
N ASP A 49 -2.75 -9.67 -4.71
CA ASP A 49 -2.49 -11.03 -5.22
C ASP A 49 -2.54 -12.09 -4.11
N LYS A 50 -2.14 -11.70 -2.88
CA LYS A 50 -2.27 -12.53 -1.67
C LYS A 50 -3.67 -12.52 -1.04
N GLY A 51 -4.65 -11.86 -1.67
CA GLY A 51 -6.05 -11.85 -1.23
C GLY A 51 -6.42 -10.78 -0.21
N TYR A 52 -5.50 -9.87 0.16
CA TYR A 52 -5.82 -8.74 1.04
C TYR A 52 -6.46 -7.59 0.27
N ARG A 53 -7.34 -6.85 0.95
CA ARG A 53 -8.07 -5.71 0.38
C ARG A 53 -7.57 -4.38 0.92
N ARG A 54 -7.52 -3.38 0.03
CA ARG A 54 -7.27 -2.00 0.42
C ARG A 54 -8.59 -1.36 0.85
N ASN A 55 -8.65 -0.87 2.09
CA ASN A 55 -9.82 -0.15 2.60
C ASN A 55 -9.65 1.38 2.58
N SER A 56 -8.41 1.87 2.41
CA SER A 56 -8.14 3.29 2.27
C SER A 56 -8.38 3.74 0.81
N PRO A 57 -8.81 4.99 0.57
CA PRO A 57 -8.76 5.58 -0.76
C PRO A 57 -7.30 5.67 -1.25
N ASN A 58 -7.13 5.84 -2.56
CA ASN A 58 -5.86 6.14 -3.20
C ASN A 58 -6.00 7.31 -4.17
N PRO A 59 -4.90 7.99 -4.54
CA PRO A 59 -4.92 9.13 -5.44
C PRO A 59 -5.49 8.83 -6.84
N LEU A 60 -5.53 7.56 -7.24
CA LEU A 60 -6.05 7.10 -8.53
C LEU A 60 -7.54 6.75 -8.49
N GLY A 61 -8.20 6.82 -7.32
CA GLY A 61 -9.60 6.42 -7.13
C GLY A 61 -9.87 4.92 -7.31
N MET A 62 -8.83 4.08 -7.38
CA MET A 62 -8.96 2.64 -7.63
C MET A 62 -9.28 1.89 -6.35
N LYS A 63 -10.34 1.06 -6.35
CA LYS A 63 -10.68 0.18 -5.21
C LYS A 63 -9.95 -1.15 -5.21
N ARG A 64 -9.42 -1.56 -6.37
CA ARG A 64 -8.63 -2.79 -6.59
C ARG A 64 -7.83 -2.58 -7.86
N ILE A 65 -6.56 -2.98 -7.84
CA ILE A 65 -5.60 -2.73 -8.93
C ILE A 65 -5.68 -3.81 -10.00
N LEU A 66 -6.19 -5.00 -9.66
CA LEU A 66 -6.34 -6.10 -10.61
C LEU A 66 -7.76 -6.66 -10.59
N ASN A 67 -8.40 -6.64 -11.75
CA ASN A 67 -9.56 -7.47 -12.09
C ASN A 67 -9.81 -7.43 -13.61
N THR A 68 -8.81 -7.84 -14.39
CA THR A 68 -8.95 -8.31 -15.77
C THR A 68 -8.53 -9.75 -15.83
#